data_AF-A0A2M4BTX0-F1
#
_entry.id   AF-A0A2M4BTX0-F1
#
_cell.length_a   1.000
_cell.length_b   1.000
_cell.length_c   1.000
_cell.angle_alpha   90.00
_cell.angle_beta   90.00
_cell.angle_gamma   90.00
#
_symmetry.space_group_name_H-M   'P 1'
#
loop_
_entity.id
_entity.type
_entity.pdbx_description
1 polymer ?
#
loop_
_entity_poly.entity_id
_entity_poly.type
_entity_poly.pdbx_seq_one_letter_code
_entity_poly.pdbx_strand_id
1 'polypeptide(L)'
;KNQKIRKIGGRFTMLRPIFFVITLFAAANGDQLSVLFSPKSVEFRGNSRLDSESLPDVFGAALGYSVSHPTEWDGLVIKDPFNTANGAVVIVAEGLDSFPIDGAKTYKLDGNTGSSALSELTQKSAEHQGVSFEVDLKESSDSFTTPLGTVQPDDEEVSPQHLKPKSNKADADFLRQVAYVNGLSDLLVTSTDRIPTVHIVRVSFEALLAAHEANSPALEEAKKLFVSALGELETAAEKAFDGSVIVGLVTASEGQLVRSKRQAKQEPAEEDDINLAKRYNSNYPVIFNIILWFSVVLAFSLIAISIVIGTMDPGRDSIIYRMTSTRMKKDN
;
A
#
# COMPACT_ATOMS: atom_id res chain seq x y z
N LYS A 1 -21.32 -7.45 -81.27
CA LYS A 1 -22.35 -8.19 -80.50
C LYS A 1 -21.88 -8.27 -79.05
N ASN A 2 -22.68 -7.74 -78.14
CA ASN A 2 -22.45 -7.56 -76.70
C ASN A 2 -21.89 -8.79 -75.98
N GLN A 3 -21.03 -8.59 -74.97
CA GLN A 3 -21.37 -8.94 -73.58
C GLN A 3 -20.38 -8.39 -72.52
N LYS A 4 -20.99 -7.71 -71.54
CA LYS A 4 -20.44 -7.20 -70.28
C LYS A 4 -19.76 -8.29 -69.46
N ILE A 5 -18.60 -7.99 -68.86
CA ILE A 5 -18.13 -8.67 -67.65
C ILE A 5 -18.28 -7.73 -66.46
N ARG A 6 -18.91 -8.27 -65.42
CA ARG A 6 -19.51 -7.60 -64.25
C ARG A 6 -18.45 -7.07 -63.29
N LYS A 7 -18.74 -5.90 -62.70
CA LYS A 7 -18.20 -5.42 -61.42
C LYS A 7 -18.40 -6.49 -60.34
N ILE A 8 -17.32 -6.84 -59.65
CA ILE A 8 -17.37 -7.49 -58.32
C ILE A 8 -16.90 -6.43 -57.32
N GLY A 9 -17.86 -5.85 -56.61
CA GLY A 9 -17.60 -5.04 -55.43
C GLY A 9 -17.34 -5.96 -54.25
N GLY A 10 -16.13 -5.90 -53.70
CA GLY A 10 -15.76 -6.53 -52.45
C GLY A 10 -15.44 -5.46 -51.41
N ARG A 11 -16.30 -5.35 -50.39
CA ARG A 11 -16.15 -4.48 -49.21
C ARG A 11 -14.77 -4.65 -48.57
N PHE A 12 -13.94 -3.60 -48.58
CA PHE A 12 -12.71 -3.49 -47.80
C PHE A 12 -12.74 -2.20 -46.97
N THR A 13 -13.72 -2.07 -46.07
CA THR A 13 -13.91 -0.85 -45.26
C THR A 13 -14.32 -1.15 -43.81
N MET A 14 -13.86 -2.25 -43.21
CA MET A 14 -14.08 -2.50 -41.78
C MET A 14 -12.89 -3.11 -41.01
N LEU A 15 -11.74 -3.39 -41.63
CA LEU A 15 -10.56 -3.90 -40.89
C LEU A 15 -9.67 -2.79 -40.27
N ARG A 16 -9.76 -1.56 -40.76
CA ARG A 16 -8.93 -0.44 -40.28
C ARG A 16 -9.31 0.15 -38.90
N PRO A 17 -10.59 0.23 -38.48
CA PRO A 17 -10.91 0.74 -37.15
C PRO A 17 -10.70 -0.30 -36.03
N ILE A 18 -10.73 -1.60 -36.34
CA ILE A 18 -10.53 -2.67 -35.35
C ILE A 18 -9.06 -2.74 -34.89
N PHE A 19 -8.11 -2.47 -35.78
CA PHE A 19 -6.69 -2.45 -35.43
C PHE A 19 -6.32 -1.27 -34.51
N PHE A 20 -7.02 -0.13 -34.67
CA PHE A 20 -6.81 1.06 -33.83
C PHE A 20 -7.34 0.92 -32.40
N VAL A 21 -8.37 0.09 -32.19
CA VAL A 21 -8.93 -0.19 -30.85
C VAL A 21 -8.06 -1.18 -30.07
N ILE A 22 -7.29 -2.04 -30.75
CA ILE A 22 -6.38 -3.00 -30.09
C ILE A 22 -5.03 -2.35 -29.74
N THR A 23 -4.57 -1.34 -30.48
CA THR A 23 -3.36 -0.57 -30.14
C THR A 23 -3.56 0.43 -28.98
N LEU A 24 -4.79 0.62 -28.49
CA LEU A 24 -5.06 1.47 -27.33
C LEU A 24 -4.91 0.74 -25.98
N PHE A 25 -4.57 -0.55 -25.99
CA PHE A 25 -3.89 -1.18 -24.85
C PHE A 25 -2.39 -0.95 -24.99
N ALA A 26 -1.98 0.32 -24.97
CA ALA A 26 -0.63 0.61 -24.53
C ALA A 26 -0.57 0.06 -23.10
N ALA A 27 0.27 -0.96 -22.89
CA ALA A 27 0.62 -1.39 -21.55
C ALA A 27 1.29 -0.19 -20.88
N ALA A 28 0.48 0.62 -20.19
CA ALA A 28 0.99 1.54 -19.20
C ALA A 28 1.61 0.64 -18.12
N ASN A 29 2.93 0.43 -18.24
CA ASN A 29 3.70 -0.09 -17.14
C ASN A 29 3.76 1.06 -16.14
N GLY A 30 2.90 1.00 -15.14
CA GLY A 30 3.02 1.84 -13.96
C GLY A 30 4.06 1.25 -13.01
N ASP A 31 4.40 2.04 -12.01
CA ASP A 31 5.18 1.69 -10.84
C ASP A 31 4.80 0.31 -10.26
N GLN A 32 5.69 -0.28 -9.48
CA GLN A 32 5.59 -1.66 -9.05
C GLN A 32 6.03 -1.82 -7.60
N LEU A 33 5.24 -2.52 -6.80
CA LEU A 33 5.63 -3.00 -5.47
C LEU A 33 6.09 -4.45 -5.60
N SER A 34 7.33 -4.73 -5.20
CA SER A 34 7.90 -6.07 -5.07
C SER A 34 8.18 -6.36 -3.61
N VAL A 35 7.50 -7.34 -3.03
CA VAL A 35 7.74 -7.82 -1.67
C VAL A 35 8.87 -8.84 -1.71
N LEU A 36 10.00 -8.49 -1.11
CA LEU A 36 11.21 -9.32 -1.05
C LEU A 36 11.09 -10.34 0.08
N PHE A 37 10.76 -9.84 1.28
CA PHE A 37 10.61 -10.66 2.47
C PHE A 37 9.37 -10.26 3.27
N SER A 38 8.69 -11.25 3.85
CA SER A 38 7.53 -11.04 4.71
C SER A 38 7.54 -11.99 5.90
N PRO A 39 7.14 -11.55 7.11
CA PRO A 39 7.12 -12.40 8.28
C PRO A 39 6.01 -13.46 8.17
N LYS A 40 6.09 -14.55 8.95
CA LYS A 40 5.10 -15.66 8.89
C LYS A 40 3.67 -15.23 9.23
N SER A 41 3.52 -14.14 9.97
CA SER A 41 2.24 -13.55 10.37
C SER A 41 1.53 -12.79 9.25
N VAL A 42 2.24 -12.47 8.17
CA VAL A 42 1.72 -11.70 7.03
C VAL A 42 1.90 -12.51 5.75
N GLU A 43 0.86 -12.59 4.93
CA GLU A 43 0.95 -13.27 3.64
C GLU A 43 0.46 -12.37 2.51
N PHE A 44 1.33 -12.16 1.54
CA PHE A 44 0.98 -11.52 0.28
C PHE A 44 0.39 -12.53 -0.70
N ARG A 45 -0.76 -12.26 -1.31
CA ARG A 45 -1.42 -13.15 -2.28
C ARG A 45 -1.97 -12.37 -3.47
N GLY A 46 -2.42 -13.08 -4.50
CA GLY A 46 -3.03 -12.47 -5.68
C GLY A 46 -2.04 -11.67 -6.53
N ASN A 47 -2.56 -11.14 -7.63
CA ASN A 47 -1.85 -10.29 -8.60
C ASN A 47 -2.69 -9.05 -8.95
N SER A 48 -3.63 -8.68 -8.08
CA SER A 48 -4.48 -7.50 -8.24
C SER A 48 -3.64 -6.24 -8.15
N ARG A 49 -4.02 -5.21 -8.91
CA ARG A 49 -3.33 -3.92 -8.88
C ARG A 49 -3.60 -3.23 -7.55
N LEU A 50 -2.58 -2.55 -7.04
CA LEU A 50 -2.61 -1.82 -5.78
C LEU A 50 -2.63 -0.32 -6.08
N ASP A 51 -3.49 0.43 -5.39
CA ASP A 51 -3.45 1.89 -5.47
C ASP A 51 -2.19 2.41 -4.77
N SER A 52 -1.44 3.32 -5.41
CA SER A 52 -0.19 3.83 -4.86
C SER A 52 -0.39 4.60 -3.56
N GLU A 53 -1.56 5.24 -3.38
CA GLU A 53 -1.96 5.91 -2.13
C GLU A 53 -2.18 4.91 -0.99
N SER A 54 -2.44 3.63 -1.28
CA SER A 54 -2.62 2.58 -0.27
C SER A 54 -1.31 1.97 0.23
N LEU A 55 -0.15 2.31 -0.36
CA LEU A 55 1.16 1.76 0.08
C LEU A 55 1.44 1.95 1.59
N PRO A 56 1.21 3.13 2.21
CA PRO A 56 1.42 3.33 3.63
C PRO A 56 0.50 2.45 4.49
N ASP A 57 -0.71 2.21 4.01
CA ASP A 57 -1.68 1.33 4.66
C ASP A 57 -1.27 -0.15 4.56
N VAL A 58 -0.68 -0.58 3.44
CA VAL A 58 -0.16 -1.95 3.28
C VAL A 58 1.00 -2.21 4.24
N PHE A 59 2.01 -1.34 4.27
CA PHE A 59 3.13 -1.48 5.20
C PHE A 59 2.70 -1.25 6.66
N GLY A 60 1.81 -0.28 6.91
CA GLY A 60 1.24 -0.03 8.23
C GLY A 60 0.46 -1.23 8.77
N ALA A 61 -0.41 -1.83 7.95
CA ALA A 61 -1.15 -3.03 8.34
C ALA A 61 -0.22 -4.22 8.63
N ALA A 62 0.87 -4.39 7.84
CA ALA A 62 1.88 -5.41 8.10
C ALA A 62 2.62 -5.19 9.43
N LEU A 63 2.77 -3.93 9.87
CA LEU A 63 3.30 -3.53 11.19
C LEU A 63 2.27 -3.62 12.32
N GLY A 64 0.99 -3.86 12.00
CA GLY A 64 -0.11 -3.86 12.98
C GLY A 64 -0.73 -2.49 13.25
N TYR A 65 -0.45 -1.48 12.42
CA TYR A 65 -1.08 -0.17 12.50
C TYR A 65 -2.50 -0.18 11.91
N SER A 66 -3.32 0.80 12.29
CA SER A 66 -4.65 0.97 11.72
C SER A 66 -4.57 1.49 10.29
N VAL A 67 -5.39 0.92 9.42
CA VAL A 67 -5.58 1.35 8.03
C VAL A 67 -6.44 2.61 8.00
N SER A 68 -5.98 3.64 7.27
CA SER A 68 -6.69 4.93 7.16
C SER A 68 -7.78 4.87 6.10
N HIS A 69 -7.52 4.20 4.97
CA HIS A 69 -8.41 4.18 3.82
C HIS A 69 -8.98 2.78 3.56
N PRO A 70 -10.31 2.64 3.40
CA PRO A 70 -10.88 1.36 3.01
C PRO A 70 -10.40 1.01 1.59
N THR A 71 -9.61 -0.06 1.48
CA THR A 71 -9.11 -0.59 0.21
C THR A 71 -9.87 -1.85 -0.18
N GLU A 72 -10.18 -2.00 -1.47
CA GLU A 72 -10.73 -3.24 -2.04
C GLU A 72 -9.62 -4.24 -2.40
N TRP A 73 -8.35 -3.85 -2.21
CA TRP A 73 -7.21 -4.69 -2.53
C TRP A 73 -7.07 -5.86 -1.54
N ASP A 74 -7.06 -7.07 -2.08
CA ASP A 74 -7.05 -8.35 -1.36
C ASP A 74 -5.66 -9.00 -1.29
N GLY A 75 -4.62 -8.24 -1.66
CA GLY A 75 -3.28 -8.79 -1.81
C GLY A 75 -2.50 -8.98 -0.51
N LEU A 76 -3.01 -8.53 0.63
CA LEU A 76 -2.41 -8.67 1.96
C LEU A 76 -3.36 -9.42 2.90
N VAL A 77 -2.86 -10.48 3.54
CA VAL A 77 -3.59 -11.25 4.56
C VAL A 77 -2.77 -11.30 5.84
N ILE A 78 -3.32 -10.77 6.93
CA ILE A 78 -2.75 -10.93 8.27
C ILE A 78 -3.23 -12.26 8.84
N LYS A 79 -2.30 -13.21 9.03
CA LYS A 79 -2.56 -14.52 9.63
C LYS A 79 -2.58 -14.45 11.15
N ASP A 80 -1.70 -13.65 11.72
CA ASP A 80 -1.57 -13.50 13.16
C ASP A 80 -1.43 -12.01 13.53
N PRO A 81 -2.49 -11.38 14.04
CA PRO A 81 -2.49 -9.96 14.36
C PRO A 81 -1.72 -9.64 15.66
N PHE A 82 -1.27 -10.63 16.42
CA PHE A 82 -0.53 -10.42 17.67
C PHE A 82 0.99 -10.55 17.49
N ASN A 83 1.43 -11.07 16.36
CA ASN A 83 2.84 -11.26 16.02
C ASN A 83 3.16 -10.63 14.65
N THR A 84 2.69 -9.39 14.42
CA THR A 84 2.93 -8.62 13.19
C THR A 84 4.41 -8.30 12.99
N ALA A 85 4.76 -7.66 11.87
CA ALA A 85 6.12 -7.19 11.67
C ALA A 85 6.48 -6.14 12.75
N ASN A 86 7.69 -6.22 13.29
CA ASN A 86 8.27 -5.23 14.20
C ASN A 86 9.03 -4.14 13.44
N GLY A 87 9.35 -4.39 12.16
CA GLY A 87 10.06 -3.45 11.31
C GLY A 87 9.59 -3.51 9.85
N ALA A 88 9.73 -2.40 9.14
CA ALA A 88 9.54 -2.29 7.71
C ALA A 88 10.78 -1.65 7.07
N VAL A 89 11.33 -2.30 6.06
CA VAL A 89 12.43 -1.80 5.23
C VAL A 89 11.89 -1.63 3.81
N VAL A 90 11.81 -0.39 3.35
CA VAL A 90 11.28 -0.03 2.04
C VAL A 90 12.38 0.61 1.23
N ILE A 91 12.76 -0.03 0.14
CA ILE A 91 13.68 0.52 -0.85
C ILE A 91 12.84 1.12 -1.98
N VAL A 92 13.11 2.36 -2.36
CA VAL A 92 12.47 3.03 -3.50
C VAL A 92 13.49 3.12 -4.62
N ALA A 93 13.24 2.47 -5.75
CA ALA A 93 14.07 2.58 -6.94
C ALA A 93 13.46 3.60 -7.92
N GLU A 94 14.00 4.81 -7.91
CA GLU A 94 13.54 5.93 -8.72
C GLU A 94 14.14 5.89 -10.14
N GLY A 95 13.33 6.19 -11.14
CA GLY A 95 13.68 6.14 -12.57
C GLY A 95 13.39 4.80 -13.26
N LEU A 96 12.84 3.80 -12.55
CA LEU A 96 12.52 2.49 -13.13
C LEU A 96 11.00 2.24 -13.15
N ASP A 97 10.48 1.73 -14.26
CA ASP A 97 9.06 1.34 -14.36
C ASP A 97 8.79 0.04 -13.60
N SER A 98 9.64 -0.95 -13.81
CA SER A 98 9.51 -2.28 -13.23
C SER A 98 10.89 -2.89 -13.01
N PHE A 99 11.01 -3.71 -11.98
CA PHE A 99 12.27 -4.33 -11.62
C PHE A 99 12.00 -5.78 -11.22
N PRO A 100 12.20 -6.75 -12.14
CA PRO A 100 11.93 -8.15 -11.84
C PRO A 100 12.98 -8.68 -10.85
N ILE A 101 12.51 -9.24 -9.75
CA ILE A 101 13.33 -9.93 -8.76
C ILE A 101 12.81 -11.35 -8.64
N ASP A 102 13.71 -12.32 -8.79
CA ASP A 102 13.36 -13.73 -8.70
C ASP A 102 12.90 -14.06 -7.28
N GLY A 103 11.74 -14.72 -7.16
CA GLY A 103 11.17 -15.12 -5.87
C GLY A 103 10.32 -14.06 -5.16
N ALA A 104 10.40 -12.79 -5.57
CA ALA A 104 9.59 -11.71 -5.00
C ALA A 104 8.14 -11.76 -5.49
N LYS A 105 7.20 -11.38 -4.62
CA LYS A 105 5.78 -11.21 -4.99
C LYS A 105 5.55 -9.78 -5.45
N THR A 106 4.91 -9.62 -6.61
CA THR A 106 4.93 -8.34 -7.29
C THR A 106 3.54 -7.86 -7.69
N TYR A 107 3.27 -6.59 -7.41
CA TYR A 107 1.99 -5.91 -7.60
C TYR A 107 2.22 -4.66 -8.43
N LYS A 108 1.39 -4.46 -9.46
CA LYS A 108 1.40 -3.22 -10.23
C LYS A 108 0.69 -2.13 -9.45
N LEU A 109 1.26 -0.94 -9.44
CA LEU A 109 0.70 0.24 -8.82
C LEU A 109 -0.12 1.03 -9.84
N ASP A 110 -1.34 1.41 -9.43
CA ASP A 110 -2.17 2.37 -10.14
C ASP A 110 -2.09 3.72 -9.38
N GLY A 111 -2.08 4.85 -10.09
CA GLY A 111 -2.10 6.17 -9.45
C GLY A 111 -0.83 6.99 -9.64
N ASN A 112 -0.59 7.94 -8.71
CA ASN A 112 0.60 8.80 -8.70
C ASN A 112 1.86 8.01 -8.31
N THR A 113 3.04 8.60 -8.45
CA THR A 113 4.31 7.94 -8.11
C THR A 113 4.28 7.40 -6.67
N GLY A 114 4.53 6.09 -6.52
CA GLY A 114 4.48 5.39 -5.23
C GLY A 114 5.47 5.94 -4.19
N SER A 115 6.50 6.65 -4.66
CA SER A 115 7.48 7.38 -3.86
C SER A 115 6.84 8.41 -2.92
N SER A 116 5.83 9.15 -3.37
CA SER A 116 5.22 10.25 -2.62
C SER A 116 4.31 9.80 -1.48
N ALA A 117 3.68 8.63 -1.64
CA ALA A 117 2.78 8.08 -0.62
C ALA A 117 3.55 7.63 0.62
N LEU A 118 4.77 7.12 0.47
CA LEU A 118 5.55 6.52 1.55
C LEU A 118 5.89 7.49 2.69
N SER A 119 5.86 8.80 2.47
CA SER A 119 6.04 9.76 3.57
C SER A 119 4.94 9.64 4.64
N GLU A 120 3.71 9.23 4.28
CA GLU A 120 2.64 8.98 5.27
C GLU A 120 2.97 7.79 6.18
N LEU A 121 3.76 6.80 5.70
CA LEU A 121 4.19 5.68 6.52
C LEU A 121 5.08 6.14 7.69
N THR A 122 5.92 7.15 7.47
CA THR A 122 6.75 7.73 8.54
C THR A 122 5.88 8.42 9.60
N GLN A 123 4.83 9.11 9.16
CA GLN A 123 3.87 9.74 10.07
C GLN A 123 3.13 8.69 10.91
N LYS A 124 2.61 7.62 10.26
CA LYS A 124 1.98 6.50 10.95
C LYS A 124 2.91 5.84 11.96
N SER A 125 4.17 5.63 11.60
CA SER A 125 5.19 5.11 12.52
C SER A 125 5.34 6.01 13.75
N ALA A 126 5.42 7.33 13.57
CA ALA A 126 5.53 8.28 14.68
C ALA A 126 4.30 8.28 15.60
N GLU A 127 3.08 8.20 15.03
CA GLU A 127 1.82 8.09 15.79
C GLU A 127 1.78 6.85 16.68
N HIS A 128 2.44 5.77 16.24
CA HIS A 128 2.59 4.51 16.96
C HIS A 128 3.89 4.42 17.80
N GLN A 129 4.53 5.55 18.11
CA GLN A 129 5.78 5.63 18.91
C GLN A 129 6.99 4.86 18.31
N GLY A 130 6.93 4.59 17.00
CA GLY A 130 8.04 4.06 16.23
C GLY A 130 9.06 5.14 15.87
N VAL A 131 10.30 4.72 15.63
CA VAL A 131 11.36 5.58 15.10
C VAL A 131 11.48 5.28 13.62
N SER A 132 11.27 6.26 12.76
CA SER A 132 11.44 6.10 11.33
C SER A 132 12.59 6.97 10.83
N PHE A 133 13.29 6.54 9.80
CA PHE A 133 14.13 7.43 9.02
C PHE A 133 13.90 7.22 7.52
N GLU A 134 14.07 8.32 6.80
CA GLU A 134 14.00 8.38 5.34
C GLU A 134 15.29 9.02 4.84
N VAL A 135 15.94 8.38 3.88
CA VAL A 135 17.17 8.89 3.26
C VAL A 135 17.00 8.85 1.75
N ASP A 136 17.27 10.00 1.12
CA ASP A 136 17.38 10.14 -0.32
C ASP A 136 18.86 10.13 -0.73
N LEU A 137 19.26 9.09 -1.47
CA LEU A 137 20.65 8.93 -1.89
C LEU A 137 20.99 9.64 -3.21
N LYS A 138 20.00 10.29 -3.84
CA LYS A 138 20.22 11.18 -4.98
C LYS A 138 21.11 12.37 -4.58
N GLU A 139 21.03 12.81 -3.33
CA GLU A 139 21.90 13.87 -2.81
C GLU A 139 23.33 13.34 -2.61
N SER A 140 24.30 14.10 -3.11
CA SER A 140 25.73 13.76 -3.01
C SER A 140 26.32 14.23 -1.69
N SER A 141 26.08 13.47 -0.60
CA SER A 141 26.78 13.60 0.67
C SER A 141 27.86 12.52 0.86
N ASP A 142 28.96 12.91 1.51
CA ASP A 142 30.09 12.00 1.79
C ASP A 142 29.79 11.00 2.92
N SER A 143 28.75 11.27 3.72
CA SER A 143 28.29 10.39 4.78
C SER A 143 26.82 10.62 5.05
N PHE A 144 26.13 9.57 5.47
CA PHE A 144 24.72 9.63 5.85
C PHE A 144 24.61 9.25 7.32
N THR A 145 24.11 10.18 8.14
CA THR A 145 23.85 9.91 9.54
C THR A 145 22.45 9.33 9.67
N THR A 146 22.38 8.06 10.06
CA THR A 146 21.14 7.37 10.38
C THR A 146 21.02 7.19 11.90
N PRO A 147 19.83 6.91 12.44
CA PRO A 147 19.67 6.54 13.84
C PRO A 147 20.47 5.28 14.24
N LEU A 148 20.86 4.46 13.26
CA LEU A 148 21.68 3.26 13.46
C LEU A 148 23.18 3.56 13.52
N GLY A 149 23.61 4.75 13.12
CA GLY A 149 25.00 5.14 12.97
C GLY A 149 25.27 5.92 11.69
N THR A 150 26.51 6.35 11.51
CA THR A 150 26.96 7.00 10.28
C THR A 150 27.44 5.94 9.30
N VAL A 151 26.79 5.86 8.14
CA VAL A 151 27.30 5.07 7.01
C VAL A 151 28.22 5.95 6.19
N GLN A 152 29.45 5.50 6.02
CA GLN A 152 30.40 6.09 5.10
C GLN A 152 30.57 5.09 3.95
N PRO A 153 30.08 5.41 2.73
CA PRO A 153 30.19 4.50 1.59
C PRO A 153 31.67 4.31 1.27
N ASP A 154 32.14 3.06 1.24
CA ASP A 154 33.50 2.75 0.79
C ASP A 154 33.47 2.50 -0.72
N ASP A 155 33.92 3.48 -1.50
CA ASP A 155 33.91 3.43 -2.96
C ASP A 155 34.80 2.29 -3.53
N GLU A 156 35.63 1.65 -2.70
CA GLU A 156 36.52 0.55 -3.09
C GLU A 156 35.90 -0.86 -2.92
N GLU A 157 34.75 -0.98 -2.24
CA GLU A 157 34.15 -2.28 -1.90
C GLU A 157 33.60 -3.01 -3.13
N VAL A 158 33.18 -2.27 -4.16
CA VAL A 158 32.62 -2.82 -5.39
C VAL A 158 33.50 -2.43 -6.57
N SER A 159 34.19 -3.41 -7.18
CA SER A 159 34.97 -3.20 -8.40
C SER A 159 34.14 -3.53 -9.66
N PRO A 160 33.47 -2.57 -10.30
CA PRO A 160 32.72 -2.84 -11.52
C PRO A 160 33.65 -3.07 -12.72
N GLN A 161 33.18 -3.86 -13.68
CA GLN A 161 33.88 -4.13 -14.94
C GLN A 161 33.48 -3.17 -16.06
N HIS A 162 32.21 -2.73 -16.09
CA HIS A 162 31.63 -1.91 -17.17
C HIS A 162 31.25 -0.50 -16.71
N LEU A 163 30.86 -0.31 -15.45
CA LEU A 163 30.71 1.02 -14.85
C LEU A 163 32.08 1.67 -14.65
N LYS A 164 32.21 2.94 -15.05
CA LYS A 164 33.49 3.67 -15.02
C LYS A 164 33.39 4.89 -14.11
N PRO A 165 33.50 4.71 -12.78
CA PRO A 165 33.36 5.80 -11.81
C PRO A 165 34.36 6.93 -12.02
N LYS A 166 35.58 6.62 -12.48
CA LYS A 166 36.63 7.62 -12.73
C LYS A 166 36.36 8.53 -13.93
N SER A 167 35.51 8.12 -14.88
CA SER A 167 35.22 8.89 -16.09
C SER A 167 33.81 9.46 -16.13
N ASN A 168 32.85 8.83 -15.44
CA ASN A 168 31.46 9.22 -15.46
C ASN A 168 30.96 9.45 -14.03
N LYS A 169 30.49 10.67 -13.76
CA LYS A 169 29.92 11.03 -12.46
C LYS A 169 28.68 10.19 -12.13
N ALA A 170 27.84 9.88 -13.11
CA ALA A 170 26.64 9.07 -12.89
C ALA A 170 26.96 7.64 -12.38
N ASP A 171 28.05 7.06 -12.86
CA ASP A 171 28.50 5.73 -12.44
C ASP A 171 29.05 5.76 -11.01
N ALA A 172 29.83 6.80 -10.69
CA ALA A 172 30.34 7.01 -9.34
C ALA A 172 29.21 7.26 -8.34
N ASP A 173 28.25 8.12 -8.70
CA ASP A 173 27.10 8.43 -7.86
C ASP A 173 26.26 7.17 -7.60
N PHE A 174 26.04 6.30 -8.60
CA PHE A 174 25.31 5.04 -8.40
C PHE A 174 26.06 4.04 -7.51
N LEU A 175 27.37 3.85 -7.72
CA LEU A 175 28.16 2.93 -6.88
C LEU A 175 28.19 3.37 -5.42
N ARG A 176 28.28 4.68 -5.16
CA ARG A 176 28.15 5.25 -3.81
C ARG A 176 26.79 4.91 -3.17
N GLN A 177 25.70 4.97 -3.94
CA GLN A 177 24.37 4.59 -3.45
C GLN A 177 24.30 3.10 -3.08
N VAL A 178 24.91 2.22 -3.91
CA VAL A 178 24.99 0.78 -3.62
C VAL A 178 25.84 0.51 -2.38
N ALA A 179 27.01 1.15 -2.26
CA ALA A 179 27.86 1.03 -1.08
C ALA A 179 27.15 1.51 0.21
N TYR A 180 26.30 2.54 0.11
CA TYR A 180 25.45 2.93 1.24
C TYR A 180 24.45 1.83 1.63
N VAL A 181 23.81 1.17 0.66
CA VAL A 181 22.87 0.07 0.94
C VAL A 181 23.58 -1.10 1.63
N ASN A 182 24.80 -1.43 1.20
CA ASN A 182 25.62 -2.46 1.84
C ASN A 182 26.04 -2.04 3.26
N GLY A 183 26.54 -0.81 3.43
CA GLY A 183 26.90 -0.30 4.75
C GLY A 183 25.70 -0.20 5.72
N LEU A 184 24.49 0.08 5.21
CA LEU A 184 23.26 -0.01 6.00
C LEU A 184 22.98 -1.45 6.45
N SER A 185 23.21 -2.42 5.57
CA SER A 185 23.05 -3.85 5.88
C SER A 185 23.98 -4.28 7.01
N ASP A 186 25.23 -3.81 6.99
CA ASP A 186 26.19 -4.05 8.08
C ASP A 186 25.79 -3.39 9.39
N LEU A 187 25.29 -2.15 9.35
CA LEU A 187 24.77 -1.46 10.54
C LEU A 187 23.54 -2.17 11.12
N LEU A 188 22.63 -2.69 10.29
CA LEU A 188 21.46 -3.43 10.77
C LEU A 188 21.86 -4.67 11.58
N VAL A 189 22.93 -5.35 11.19
CA VAL A 189 23.42 -6.54 11.91
C VAL A 189 24.25 -6.17 13.15
N THR A 190 25.00 -5.06 13.07
CA THR A 190 25.95 -4.66 14.13
C THR A 190 25.29 -3.86 15.25
N SER A 191 24.26 -3.08 14.93
CA SER A 191 23.60 -2.19 15.89
C SER A 191 22.74 -2.98 16.87
N THR A 192 23.20 -3.03 18.13
CA THR A 192 22.47 -3.63 19.28
C THR A 192 21.50 -2.67 19.96
N ASP A 193 21.50 -1.39 19.56
CA ASP A 193 20.58 -0.37 20.08
C ASP A 193 19.17 -0.50 19.45
N ARG A 194 18.24 0.37 19.86
CA ARG A 194 16.84 0.38 19.39
C ARG A 194 16.78 0.61 17.88
N ILE A 195 16.68 -0.48 17.11
CA ILE A 195 16.54 -0.47 15.65
C ILE A 195 15.27 0.32 15.28
N PRO A 196 15.35 1.27 14.33
CA PRO A 196 14.18 1.98 13.83
C PRO A 196 13.08 1.04 13.34
N THR A 197 11.83 1.40 13.52
CA THR A 197 10.68 0.60 13.06
C THR A 197 10.48 0.72 11.56
N VAL A 198 10.76 1.88 10.95
CA VAL A 198 10.59 2.10 9.52
C VAL A 198 11.85 2.68 8.90
N HIS A 199 12.33 2.03 7.85
CA HIS A 199 13.49 2.44 7.05
C HIS A 199 13.01 2.71 5.62
N ILE A 200 13.14 3.93 5.14
CA ILE A 200 12.86 4.27 3.74
C ILE A 200 14.16 4.74 3.08
N VAL A 201 14.62 4.00 2.07
CA VAL A 201 15.87 4.28 1.36
C VAL A 201 15.56 4.51 -0.11
N ARG A 202 15.84 5.70 -0.63
CA ARG A 202 15.60 6.04 -2.03
C ARG A 202 16.90 5.95 -2.82
N VAL A 203 16.88 5.13 -3.87
CA VAL A 203 17.99 4.89 -4.79
C VAL A 203 17.57 5.38 -6.17
N SER A 204 18.35 6.27 -6.76
CA SER A 204 18.06 6.87 -8.06
C SER A 204 18.86 6.22 -9.20
N PHE A 205 18.14 5.73 -10.21
CA PHE A 205 18.69 5.22 -11.47
C PHE A 205 18.69 6.28 -12.59
N GLU A 206 18.09 7.45 -12.36
CA GLU A 206 17.88 8.48 -13.39
C GLU A 206 19.18 8.93 -14.07
N ALA A 207 20.20 9.26 -13.28
CA ALA A 207 21.49 9.71 -13.80
C ALA A 207 22.16 8.62 -14.66
N LEU A 208 21.98 7.36 -14.29
CA LEU A 208 22.56 6.20 -14.97
C LEU A 208 21.80 5.89 -16.27
N LEU A 209 20.47 5.99 -16.25
CA LEU A 209 19.63 5.87 -17.45
C LEU A 209 19.81 7.02 -18.43
N ALA A 210 20.13 8.22 -17.95
CA ALA A 210 20.47 9.37 -18.80
C ALA A 210 21.87 9.25 -19.43
N ALA A 211 22.82 8.62 -18.72
CA ALA A 211 24.20 8.49 -19.17
C ALA A 211 24.44 7.29 -20.10
N HIS A 212 23.63 6.23 -20.00
CA HIS A 212 23.82 4.98 -20.76
C HIS A 212 22.62 4.60 -21.61
N GLU A 213 22.86 3.83 -22.66
CA GLU A 213 21.79 3.26 -23.47
C GLU A 213 21.00 2.19 -22.68
N ALA A 214 19.71 2.03 -23.01
CA ALA A 214 18.77 1.14 -22.32
C ALA A 214 19.19 -0.35 -22.27
N ASN A 215 20.04 -0.80 -23.21
CA ASN A 215 20.57 -2.17 -23.28
C ASN A 215 22.09 -2.23 -23.10
N SER A 216 22.68 -1.19 -22.50
CA SER A 216 24.12 -1.15 -22.27
C SER A 216 24.56 -2.22 -21.25
N PRO A 217 25.77 -2.80 -21.41
CA PRO A 217 26.30 -3.76 -20.44
C PRO A 217 26.55 -3.12 -19.06
N ALA A 218 26.78 -1.80 -19.01
CA ALA A 218 26.92 -1.04 -17.77
C ALA A 218 25.61 -0.99 -16.97
N LEU A 219 24.47 -0.76 -17.63
CA LEU A 219 23.17 -0.78 -16.96
C LEU A 219 22.82 -2.19 -16.46
N GLU A 220 23.11 -3.23 -17.24
CA GLU A 220 22.89 -4.62 -16.81
C GLU A 220 23.77 -5.00 -15.61
N GLU A 221 25.01 -4.52 -15.56
CA GLU A 221 25.88 -4.65 -14.38
C GLU A 221 25.30 -3.89 -13.17
N ALA A 222 24.85 -2.64 -13.37
CA ALA A 222 24.24 -1.84 -12.32
C ALA A 222 23.01 -2.52 -11.70
N LYS A 223 22.12 -3.08 -12.53
CA LYS A 223 20.96 -3.86 -12.06
C LYS A 223 21.39 -5.08 -11.24
N LYS A 224 22.43 -5.80 -11.67
CA LYS A 224 22.96 -6.97 -10.93
C LYS A 224 23.54 -6.58 -9.58
N LEU A 225 24.32 -5.50 -9.52
CA LEU A 225 24.85 -4.98 -8.26
C LEU A 225 23.74 -4.57 -7.30
N PHE A 226 22.70 -3.92 -7.82
CA PHE A 226 21.54 -3.56 -7.01
C PHE A 226 20.78 -4.77 -6.47
N VAL A 227 20.56 -5.81 -7.29
CA VAL A 227 19.96 -7.07 -6.80
C VAL A 227 20.82 -7.73 -5.71
N SER A 228 22.14 -7.72 -5.86
CA SER A 228 23.05 -8.26 -4.84
C SER A 228 22.92 -7.50 -3.52
N ALA A 229 22.95 -6.17 -3.57
CA ALA A 229 22.80 -5.30 -2.40
C ALA A 229 21.42 -5.46 -1.74
N LEU A 230 20.35 -5.62 -2.52
CA LEU A 230 19.02 -5.93 -2.00
C LEU A 230 18.97 -7.27 -1.26
N GLY A 231 19.64 -8.30 -1.77
CA GLY A 231 19.70 -9.61 -1.11
C GLY A 231 20.51 -9.60 0.20
N GLU A 232 21.59 -8.82 0.24
CA GLU A 232 22.36 -8.59 1.47
C GLU A 232 21.53 -7.84 2.50
N LEU A 233 20.83 -6.78 2.08
CA LEU A 233 19.93 -6.00 2.93
C LEU A 233 18.75 -6.83 3.45
N GLU A 234 18.16 -7.67 2.61
CA GLU A 234 17.10 -8.61 3.00
C GLU A 234 17.58 -9.54 4.12
N THR A 235 18.74 -10.16 3.92
CA THR A 235 19.35 -11.09 4.89
C THR A 235 19.73 -10.38 6.19
N ALA A 236 20.25 -9.15 6.11
CA ALA A 236 20.58 -8.32 7.26
C ALA A 236 19.32 -7.94 8.05
N ALA A 237 18.27 -7.49 7.35
CA ALA A 237 16.99 -7.14 7.96
C ALA A 237 16.32 -8.34 8.63
N GLU A 238 16.33 -9.52 7.99
CA GLU A 238 15.79 -10.75 8.59
C GLU A 238 16.49 -11.05 9.92
N LYS A 239 17.83 -10.95 9.97
CA LYS A 239 18.60 -11.18 11.20
C LYS A 239 18.35 -10.11 12.26
N ALA A 240 18.29 -8.85 11.86
CA ALA A 240 18.14 -7.72 12.78
C ALA A 240 16.78 -7.73 13.51
N PHE A 241 15.73 -8.26 12.87
CA PHE A 241 14.38 -8.32 13.40
C PHE A 241 13.88 -9.73 13.77
N ASP A 242 14.78 -10.72 13.86
CA ASP A 242 14.43 -12.12 14.13
C ASP A 242 13.32 -12.67 13.21
N GLY A 243 13.36 -12.32 11.92
CA GLY A 243 12.38 -12.69 10.90
C GLY A 243 11.02 -11.98 11.00
N SER A 244 10.87 -11.02 11.92
CA SER A 244 9.66 -10.21 12.12
C SER A 244 9.76 -8.87 11.39
N VAL A 245 10.13 -8.89 10.11
CA VAL A 245 10.31 -7.69 9.27
C VAL A 245 9.60 -7.87 7.94
N ILE A 246 9.10 -6.77 7.38
CA ILE A 246 8.68 -6.69 5.99
C ILE A 246 9.73 -5.93 5.18
N VAL A 247 10.19 -6.52 4.08
CA VAL A 247 11.13 -5.88 3.14
C VAL A 247 10.45 -5.74 1.78
N GLY A 248 10.34 -4.50 1.29
CA GLY A 248 9.69 -4.18 0.04
C GLY A 248 10.54 -3.28 -0.84
N LEU A 249 10.48 -3.52 -2.15
CA LEU A 249 10.99 -2.64 -3.20
C LEU A 249 9.82 -1.96 -3.89
N VAL A 250 9.84 -0.63 -3.99
CA VAL A 250 8.88 0.16 -4.75
C VAL A 250 9.63 0.80 -5.92
N THR A 251 9.23 0.50 -7.16
CA THR A 251 9.73 1.23 -8.32
C THR A 251 8.93 2.51 -8.51
N ALA A 252 9.60 3.58 -8.91
CA ALA A 252 9.01 4.89 -9.11
C ALA A 252 9.54 5.46 -10.43
N SER A 253 8.74 5.38 -11.49
CA SER A 253 9.07 5.99 -12.77
C SER A 253 8.77 7.48 -12.77
N GLU A 254 9.47 8.26 -13.60
CA GLU A 254 9.06 9.63 -13.92
C GLU A 254 7.77 9.60 -14.76
N GLY A 255 6.64 9.38 -14.10
CA GLY A 255 5.31 9.57 -14.64
C GLY A 255 4.85 10.99 -14.34
N GLN A 256 4.88 11.85 -15.37
CA GLN A 256 4.22 13.16 -15.55
C GLN A 256 3.95 13.93 -14.26
N LEU A 257 4.52 15.14 -14.10
CA LEU A 257 4.12 16.15 -13.11
C LEU A 257 2.61 16.43 -13.18
N VAL A 258 1.79 15.53 -12.65
CA VAL A 258 0.39 15.73 -12.39
C VAL A 258 0.40 16.56 -11.13
N ARG A 259 -0.16 17.76 -11.23
CA ARG A 259 -0.33 18.69 -10.13
C ARG A 259 -0.89 17.93 -8.93
N SER A 260 -0.02 17.57 -7.99
CA SER A 260 -0.41 17.14 -6.67
C SER A 260 -1.28 18.27 -6.13
N LYS A 261 -2.59 18.01 -6.00
CA LYS A 261 -3.41 18.82 -5.12
C LYS A 261 -2.80 18.56 -3.76
N ARG A 262 -2.00 19.51 -3.27
CA ARG A 262 -1.62 19.58 -1.86
C ARG A 262 -2.90 19.34 -1.08
N GLN A 263 -3.04 18.16 -0.48
CA GLN A 263 -4.12 17.91 0.45
C GLN A 263 -3.82 18.80 1.65
N ALA A 264 -4.45 19.98 1.65
CA ALA A 264 -4.76 20.63 2.90
C ALA A 264 -5.56 19.61 3.70
N LYS A 265 -5.13 19.41 4.95
CA LYS A 265 -5.85 18.74 6.04
C LYS A 265 -7.34 18.70 5.74
N GLN A 266 -7.91 17.52 5.58
CA GLN A 266 -9.36 17.32 5.49
C GLN A 266 -9.99 17.85 6.79
N GLU A 267 -10.30 19.15 6.80
CA GLU A 267 -11.41 19.66 7.57
C GLU A 267 -12.69 19.12 6.90
N PRO A 268 -13.71 18.75 7.69
CA PRO A 268 -14.91 18.11 7.16
C PRO A 268 -15.50 19.01 6.07
N ALA A 269 -15.48 18.52 4.83
CA ALA A 269 -15.83 19.28 3.65
C ALA A 269 -17.27 19.80 3.76
N GLU A 270 -17.43 21.12 3.75
CA GLU A 270 -18.62 21.71 3.14
C GLU A 270 -18.51 21.42 1.64
N GLU A 271 -19.47 20.65 1.13
CA GLU A 271 -19.51 20.14 -0.24
C GLU A 271 -19.56 21.29 -1.27
N ASP A 272 -18.47 21.48 -2.00
CA ASP A 272 -18.45 22.34 -3.19
C ASP A 272 -19.40 21.77 -4.27
N ASP A 273 -20.29 22.65 -4.74
CA ASP A 273 -21.45 22.48 -5.61
C ASP A 273 -21.11 22.01 -7.04
N ILE A 274 -20.64 20.77 -7.16
CA ILE A 274 -20.74 20.00 -8.39
C ILE A 274 -21.83 18.94 -8.18
N ASN A 275 -22.84 18.90 -9.07
CA ASN A 275 -23.93 17.92 -9.08
C ASN A 275 -23.44 16.49 -9.42
N LEU A 276 -22.41 16.02 -8.73
CA LEU A 276 -21.96 14.64 -8.78
C LEU A 276 -22.91 13.79 -7.94
N ALA A 277 -23.21 12.60 -8.44
CA ALA A 277 -23.96 11.63 -7.66
C ALA A 277 -23.18 11.27 -6.40
N LYS A 278 -23.89 11.16 -5.27
CA LYS A 278 -23.32 10.64 -4.02
C LYS A 278 -22.71 9.26 -4.28
N ARG A 279 -21.46 9.06 -3.85
CA ARG A 279 -20.78 7.77 -3.94
C ARG A 279 -21.34 6.86 -2.84
N TYR A 280 -21.97 5.74 -3.22
CA TYR A 280 -22.41 4.71 -2.29
C TYR A 280 -21.37 3.60 -2.20
N ASN A 281 -21.18 3.04 -1.00
CA ASN A 281 -20.33 1.87 -0.79
C ASN A 281 -20.95 0.63 -1.47
N SER A 282 -20.13 -0.24 -2.09
CA SER A 282 -20.55 -1.52 -2.65
C SER A 282 -21.29 -2.41 -1.63
N ASN A 283 -20.92 -2.32 -0.36
CA ASN A 283 -21.53 -3.03 0.76
C ASN A 283 -22.84 -2.40 1.27
N TYR A 284 -23.29 -1.27 0.71
CA TYR A 284 -24.53 -0.59 1.12
C TYR A 284 -25.75 -1.54 1.17
N PRO A 285 -25.99 -2.44 0.18
CA PRO A 285 -27.12 -3.37 0.24
C PRO A 285 -27.05 -4.35 1.42
N VAL A 286 -25.84 -4.74 1.82
CA VAL A 286 -25.62 -5.67 2.94
C VAL A 286 -25.88 -4.96 4.26
N ILE A 287 -25.24 -3.81 4.47
CA ILE A 287 -25.37 -3.01 5.70
C ILE A 287 -26.81 -2.54 5.90
N PHE A 288 -27.47 -2.09 4.82
CA PHE A 288 -28.87 -1.68 4.86
C PHE A 288 -29.78 -2.79 5.37
N ASN A 289 -29.63 -4.01 4.86
CA ASN A 289 -30.44 -5.15 5.29
C ASN A 289 -30.18 -5.54 6.75
N ILE A 290 -28.93 -5.52 7.20
CA ILE A 290 -28.59 -5.81 8.61
C ILE A 290 -29.27 -4.80 9.53
N ILE A 291 -29.14 -3.49 9.26
CA ILE A 291 -29.71 -2.44 10.10
C ILE A 291 -31.24 -2.45 10.05
N LEU A 292 -31.83 -2.64 8.87
CA LEU A 292 -33.28 -2.66 8.69
C LEU A 292 -33.93 -3.77 9.51
N TRP A 293 -33.48 -5.02 9.34
CA TRP A 293 -34.08 -6.15 10.05
C TRP A 293 -33.76 -6.13 11.54
N PHE A 294 -32.55 -5.70 11.92
CA PHE A 294 -32.20 -5.53 13.32
C PHE A 294 -33.09 -4.50 14.03
N SER A 295 -33.30 -3.33 13.41
CA SER A 295 -34.18 -2.28 13.96
C SER A 295 -35.62 -2.74 14.09
N VAL A 296 -36.15 -3.44 13.08
CA VAL A 296 -37.52 -4.00 13.11
C VAL A 296 -37.69 -4.99 14.27
N VAL A 297 -36.77 -5.94 14.43
CA VAL A 297 -36.82 -6.93 15.52
C VAL A 297 -36.73 -6.23 16.88
N LEU A 298 -35.83 -5.25 17.03
CA LEU A 298 -35.65 -4.52 18.28
C LEU A 298 -36.92 -3.73 18.65
N ALA A 299 -37.52 -3.02 17.68
CA ALA A 299 -38.76 -2.27 17.90
C ALA A 299 -39.92 -3.18 18.33
N PHE A 300 -40.13 -4.32 17.66
CA PHE A 300 -41.17 -5.27 18.06
C PHE A 300 -40.89 -5.90 19.42
N SER A 301 -39.63 -6.19 19.75
CA SER A 301 -39.27 -6.69 21.09
C SER A 301 -39.62 -5.67 22.17
N LEU A 302 -39.35 -4.39 21.93
CA LEU A 302 -39.59 -3.31 22.89
C LEU A 302 -41.09 -3.09 23.12
N ILE A 303 -41.88 -3.13 22.04
CA ILE A 303 -43.34 -3.07 22.13
C ILE A 303 -43.89 -4.27 22.92
N ALA A 304 -43.42 -5.48 22.62
CA ALA A 304 -43.86 -6.69 23.31
C ALA A 304 -43.57 -6.63 24.82
N ILE A 305 -42.33 -6.25 25.20
CA ILE A 305 -41.93 -6.10 26.60
C ILE A 305 -42.76 -5.01 27.29
N SER A 306 -43.01 -3.88 26.60
CA SER A 306 -43.83 -2.78 27.12
C SER A 306 -45.26 -3.21 27.41
N ILE A 307 -45.89 -3.97 26.50
CA ILE A 307 -47.24 -4.52 26.71
C ILE A 307 -47.24 -5.51 27.89
N VAL A 308 -46.26 -6.41 27.96
CA VAL A 308 -46.16 -7.38 29.05
C VAL A 308 -46.07 -6.65 30.39
N ILE A 309 -45.16 -5.69 30.54
CA ILE A 309 -45.00 -4.90 31.77
C ILE A 309 -46.28 -4.10 32.08
N GLY A 310 -46.88 -3.45 31.07
CA GLY A 310 -48.11 -2.68 31.23
C GLY A 310 -49.34 -3.51 31.63
N THR A 311 -49.32 -4.81 31.35
CA THR A 311 -50.40 -5.76 31.68
C THR A 311 -50.03 -6.73 32.80
N MET A 312 -48.90 -6.53 33.49
CA MET A 312 -48.54 -7.35 34.63
C MET A 312 -49.62 -7.23 35.72
N ASP A 313 -50.30 -8.34 36.01
CA ASP A 313 -51.23 -8.41 37.13
C ASP A 313 -50.40 -8.27 38.42
N PRO A 314 -50.64 -7.23 39.24
CA PRO A 314 -49.87 -7.00 40.47
C PRO A 314 -50.10 -8.08 41.55
N GLY A 315 -50.89 -9.12 41.24
CA GLY A 315 -51.27 -10.16 42.19
C GLY A 315 -52.30 -9.59 43.15
N ARG A 316 -53.58 -9.92 42.96
CA ARG A 316 -54.66 -9.49 43.85
C ARG A 316 -54.66 -10.23 45.19
N ASP A 317 -53.51 -10.32 45.85
CA ASP A 317 -53.40 -10.99 47.15
C ASP A 317 -53.58 -10.01 48.32
N SER A 318 -54.57 -10.32 49.14
CA SER A 318 -54.91 -9.80 50.48
C SER A 318 -55.22 -8.30 50.66
N ILE A 319 -54.49 -7.36 50.06
CA ILE A 319 -54.64 -5.90 50.29
C ILE A 319 -55.73 -5.25 49.43
N ILE A 320 -55.82 -5.65 48.15
CA ILE A 320 -56.67 -4.95 47.17
C ILE A 320 -58.14 -5.38 47.32
N TYR A 321 -58.41 -6.66 47.63
CA TYR A 321 -59.77 -7.15 47.86
C TYR A 321 -60.40 -6.58 49.13
N ARG A 322 -59.62 -6.37 50.20
CA ARG A 322 -60.13 -5.73 51.44
C ARG A 322 -60.52 -4.26 51.27
N MET A 323 -59.99 -3.58 50.26
CA MET A 323 -60.28 -2.17 49.96
C MET A 323 -61.45 -1.98 48.97
N THR A 324 -61.79 -2.99 48.16
CA THR A 324 -62.75 -2.84 47.04
C THR A 324 -64.08 -3.58 47.22
N SER A 325 -64.22 -4.50 48.18
CA SER A 325 -65.50 -5.15 48.48
C SER A 325 -66.26 -4.49 49.64
N THR A 326 -66.86 -3.32 49.44
CA THR A 326 -67.94 -2.87 50.33
C THR A 326 -69.22 -3.61 49.96
N ARG A 327 -69.40 -4.82 50.51
CA ARG A 327 -70.67 -5.57 50.42
C ARG A 327 -71.78 -4.71 51.03
N MET A 328 -72.59 -4.04 50.20
CA MET A 328 -73.83 -3.41 50.67
C MET A 328 -74.76 -4.52 51.15
N LYS A 329 -75.02 -4.55 52.46
CA LYS A 329 -76.11 -5.35 53.02
C LYS A 329 -77.42 -4.77 52.49
N LYS A 330 -78.21 -5.60 51.81
CA LYS A 330 -79.59 -5.29 51.46
C LYS A 330 -80.41 -5.67 52.68
N ASP A 331 -80.88 -4.67 53.42
CA ASP A 331 -81.77 -4.87 54.55
C ASP A 331 -83.12 -5.35 54.03
N ASN A 332 -83.66 -6.38 54.68
CA ASN A 332 -84.89 -7.08 54.34
C ASN A 332 -85.97 -6.71 55.35
#